data_AF-A0A514XIU6-F1
#
_entry.id   AF-A0A514XIU6-F1
#
_cell.length_a   1.000
_cell.length_b   1.000
_cell.length_c   1.000
_cell.angle_alpha   90.00
_cell.angle_beta   90.00
_cell.angle_gamma   90.00
#
_symmetry.space_group_name_H-M   'P 1'
#
loop_
_entity.id
_entity.type
_entity.pdbx_description
1 polymer ?
#
loop_
_entity_poly.entity_id
_entity_poly.type
_entity_poly.pdbx_seq_one_letter_code
_entity_poly.pdbx_strand_id
1 'polypeptide(L)'
;MKSSIFTKLALGAVMALSMGLAACAKKGESSVRVAGRGGEVTTNSTCTTGASAIGRIYDKSSTANSFESKVKIFVSTTLPGTSFGNIDATGSQANGVFVTMNLRFDASGQIDKTSSKVLVQIRDSLVGTKDGETGKEIPPYEVQFTTAYAGSVNKANKTFTVTFQDSLGWIAFTGSYDATNAFGTVYFQNYSSVDNSPLTQQTMGSFWVPSCGLFN
;
A
#
# COMPACT_ATOMS: atom_id res chain seq x y z
N MET A 1 60.72 -10.52 -45.71
CA MET A 1 60.83 -11.99 -45.54
C MET A 1 61.57 -12.28 -44.25
N LYS A 2 60.97 -13.11 -43.38
CA LYS A 2 61.62 -13.94 -42.32
C LYS A 2 62.28 -13.17 -41.15
N SER A 3 62.09 -13.48 -39.86
CA SER A 3 61.26 -14.43 -39.13
C SER A 3 61.23 -14.00 -37.66
N SER A 4 60.09 -14.22 -37.01
CA SER A 4 59.90 -14.35 -35.56
C SER A 4 60.85 -15.39 -34.95
N ILE A 5 61.09 -15.35 -33.62
CA ILE A 5 60.85 -16.48 -32.68
C ILE A 5 61.63 -16.30 -31.35
N PHE A 6 60.85 -16.14 -30.28
CA PHE A 6 61.02 -16.72 -28.93
C PHE A 6 62.08 -16.17 -27.96
N THR A 7 61.95 -16.21 -26.62
CA THR A 7 60.86 -16.36 -25.61
C THR A 7 61.60 -16.30 -24.27
N LYS A 8 60.95 -15.74 -23.24
CA LYS A 8 60.89 -16.24 -21.84
C LYS A 8 61.30 -15.24 -20.75
N LEU A 9 60.42 -15.24 -19.74
CA LEU A 9 60.68 -15.17 -18.29
C LEU A 9 60.86 -13.79 -17.65
N ALA A 10 59.75 -13.27 -17.11
CA ALA A 10 59.54 -12.97 -15.68
C ALA A 10 58.34 -12.00 -15.60
N LEU A 11 57.10 -12.46 -15.37
CA LEU A 11 56.58 -12.88 -14.06
C LEU A 11 56.83 -11.81 -12.98
N GLY A 12 56.00 -10.77 -12.97
CA GLY A 12 55.88 -9.78 -11.90
C GLY A 12 54.42 -9.53 -11.61
N ALA A 13 53.82 -10.39 -10.80
CA ALA A 13 52.42 -10.35 -10.41
C ALA A 13 52.13 -9.10 -9.57
N VAL A 14 51.28 -8.21 -10.08
CA VAL A 14 50.57 -7.22 -9.25
C VAL A 14 49.12 -7.68 -9.17
N MET A 15 48.85 -8.61 -8.25
CA MET A 15 47.50 -8.82 -7.74
C MET A 15 47.17 -7.66 -6.79
N ALA A 16 46.65 -6.58 -7.34
CA ALA A 16 45.94 -5.59 -6.54
C ALA A 16 44.56 -6.17 -6.21
N LEU A 17 44.33 -6.40 -4.92
CA LEU A 17 43.06 -6.79 -4.34
C LEU A 17 41.97 -5.76 -4.69
N SER A 18 41.16 -6.03 -5.70
CA SER A 18 39.83 -5.42 -5.83
C SER A 18 38.84 -6.24 -5.02
N MET A 19 38.92 -6.12 -3.70
CA MET A 19 37.88 -6.61 -2.80
C MET A 19 36.63 -5.75 -2.95
N GLY A 20 35.55 -6.40 -3.37
CA GLY A 20 34.24 -6.15 -2.77
C GLY A 20 33.53 -4.85 -3.15
N LEU A 21 33.31 -4.62 -4.45
CA LEU A 21 32.00 -4.12 -4.84
C LEU A 21 31.04 -5.30 -4.67
N ALA A 22 30.58 -5.50 -3.43
CA ALA A 22 29.31 -6.16 -3.19
C ALA A 22 28.26 -5.29 -3.87
N ALA A 23 28.06 -5.52 -5.16
CA ALA A 23 26.77 -5.24 -5.76
C ALA A 23 25.78 -5.96 -4.85
N CYS A 24 24.97 -5.19 -4.12
CA CYS A 24 23.71 -5.68 -3.61
C CYS A 24 22.91 -6.11 -4.84
N ALA A 25 23.16 -7.33 -5.31
CA ALA A 25 22.22 -8.05 -6.14
C ALA A 25 20.97 -8.17 -5.27
N LYS A 26 20.02 -7.27 -5.53
CA LYS A 26 18.71 -7.25 -4.90
C LYS A 26 18.07 -8.60 -5.22
N LYS A 27 18.25 -9.54 -4.30
CA LYS A 27 17.75 -10.90 -4.40
C LYS A 27 16.23 -10.81 -4.31
N GLY A 28 15.56 -11.08 -5.42
CA GLY A 28 14.11 -11.07 -5.54
C GLY A 28 13.58 -9.71 -6.00
N GLU A 29 13.53 -9.49 -7.30
CA GLU A 29 12.47 -8.66 -7.88
C GLU A 29 11.14 -9.37 -7.63
N SER A 30 10.63 -9.26 -6.40
CA SER A 30 9.20 -9.28 -6.20
C SER A 30 8.67 -8.13 -7.05
N SER A 31 7.99 -8.46 -8.13
CA SER A 31 7.23 -7.52 -8.93
C SER A 31 6.13 -7.00 -8.03
N VAL A 32 6.42 -5.98 -7.22
CA VAL A 32 5.44 -5.27 -6.41
C VAL A 32 5.18 -3.95 -7.13
N ARG A 33 3.93 -3.71 -7.51
CA ARG A 33 3.48 -2.41 -8.00
C ARG A 33 3.32 -1.53 -6.76
N VAL A 34 4.41 -1.04 -6.17
CA VAL A 34 4.27 -0.16 -4.99
C VAL A 34 3.85 1.22 -5.49
N ALA A 35 2.72 1.73 -5.01
CA ALA A 35 2.43 3.16 -5.11
C ALA A 35 3.26 3.86 -4.02
N GLY A 36 4.58 3.94 -4.23
CA GLY A 36 5.71 4.28 -3.33
C GLY A 36 5.48 5.08 -2.04
N ARG A 37 4.54 4.66 -1.21
CA ARG A 37 4.13 5.26 0.06
C ARG A 37 4.36 4.22 1.15
N GLY A 38 5.57 4.21 1.72
CA GLY A 38 5.94 3.37 2.87
C GLY A 38 6.80 2.14 2.59
N GLY A 39 7.30 1.52 3.69
CA GLY A 39 8.07 0.26 3.69
C GLY A 39 7.17 -0.99 3.59
N GLU A 40 7.60 -2.17 4.01
CA GLU A 40 6.78 -3.41 4.00
C GLU A 40 5.96 -3.56 5.31
N VAL A 41 4.63 -3.75 5.22
CA VAL A 41 3.76 -4.12 6.35
C VAL A 41 3.18 -5.49 6.06
N THR A 42 3.66 -6.45 6.82
CA THR A 42 2.96 -7.71 7.06
C THR A 42 1.92 -7.47 8.15
N THR A 43 0.70 -7.08 7.78
CA THR A 43 -0.43 -7.13 8.71
C THR A 43 -0.91 -8.58 8.83
N ASN A 44 -0.27 -9.37 9.70
CA ASN A 44 -0.80 -10.67 10.13
C ASN A 44 -1.92 -10.48 11.16
N SER A 45 -2.98 -9.76 10.80
CA SER A 45 -4.21 -9.75 11.59
C SER A 45 -5.06 -10.92 11.09
N THR A 46 -5.06 -12.03 11.81
CA THR A 46 -6.06 -13.08 11.63
C THR A 46 -7.07 -12.96 12.76
N CYS A 47 -8.36 -13.02 12.43
CA CYS A 47 -9.38 -13.11 13.47
C CYS A 47 -9.26 -14.48 14.14
N THR A 48 -9.58 -14.57 15.43
CA THR A 48 -9.42 -15.76 16.29
C THR A 48 -10.13 -17.02 15.76
N THR A 49 -11.06 -16.86 14.81
CA THR A 49 -11.82 -17.92 14.13
C THR A 49 -11.28 -18.27 12.73
N GLY A 50 -10.11 -17.78 12.33
CA GLY A 50 -9.57 -17.95 10.97
C GLY A 50 -10.23 -17.06 9.92
N ALA A 51 -11.15 -16.17 10.32
CA ALA A 51 -11.74 -15.18 9.43
C ALA A 51 -10.69 -14.12 9.01
N SER A 52 -10.79 -13.69 7.75
CA SER A 52 -9.94 -12.64 7.20
C SER A 52 -10.19 -11.31 7.91
N ALA A 53 -9.12 -10.63 8.33
CA ALA A 53 -9.19 -9.26 8.86
C ALA A 53 -9.25 -8.18 7.76
N ILE A 54 -9.30 -8.60 6.49
CA ILE A 54 -9.25 -7.71 5.35
C ILE A 54 -10.64 -7.10 5.12
N GLY A 55 -10.69 -5.78 5.19
CA GLY A 55 -11.85 -4.98 4.83
C GLY A 55 -11.82 -4.46 3.40
N ARG A 56 -12.80 -3.62 3.08
CA ARG A 56 -13.02 -3.02 1.76
C ARG A 56 -13.26 -1.52 1.87
N ILE A 57 -12.79 -0.76 0.89
CA ILE A 57 -13.24 0.60 0.61
C ILE A 57 -14.05 0.55 -0.69
N TYR A 58 -15.24 1.14 -0.69
CA TYR A 58 -16.23 0.98 -1.74
C TYR A 58 -17.17 2.18 -1.79
N ASP A 59 -17.90 2.34 -2.89
CA ASP A 59 -18.94 3.34 -3.03
C ASP A 59 -20.29 2.65 -3.28
N LYS A 60 -21.24 2.87 -2.35
CA LYS A 60 -22.61 2.32 -2.47
C LYS A 60 -23.45 3.09 -3.49
N SER A 61 -23.07 4.33 -3.81
CA SER A 61 -23.74 5.08 -4.86
C SER A 61 -23.35 4.45 -6.20
N SER A 62 -24.30 4.35 -7.13
CA SER A 62 -24.12 3.77 -8.47
C SER A 62 -23.12 4.53 -9.37
N THR A 63 -22.27 5.40 -8.81
CA THR A 63 -21.27 6.18 -9.53
C THR A 63 -19.89 5.52 -9.51
N ALA A 64 -19.79 4.31 -10.07
CA ALA A 64 -18.53 3.56 -10.14
C ALA A 64 -17.36 4.38 -10.72
N ASN A 65 -17.63 5.22 -11.74
CA ASN A 65 -16.63 6.09 -12.35
C ASN A 65 -16.07 7.16 -11.40
N SER A 66 -16.88 7.64 -10.45
CA SER A 66 -16.45 8.62 -9.44
C SER A 66 -15.47 7.98 -8.46
N PHE A 67 -15.83 6.80 -7.94
CA PHE A 67 -14.97 6.03 -7.03
C PHE A 67 -13.61 5.72 -7.65
N GLU A 68 -13.58 5.14 -8.86
CA GLU A 68 -12.34 4.81 -9.54
C GLU A 68 -11.45 6.06 -9.74
N SER A 69 -12.04 7.19 -10.13
CA SER A 69 -11.32 8.45 -10.24
C SER A 69 -10.71 8.88 -8.89
N LYS A 70 -11.44 8.75 -7.77
CA LYS A 70 -10.90 9.08 -6.45
C LYS A 70 -9.75 8.15 -6.04
N VAL A 71 -9.84 6.86 -6.34
CA VAL A 71 -8.76 5.91 -6.07
C VAL A 71 -7.51 6.25 -6.89
N LYS A 72 -7.67 6.62 -8.17
CA LYS A 72 -6.56 7.07 -9.01
C LYS A 72 -5.95 8.38 -8.52
N ILE A 73 -6.77 9.33 -8.08
CA ILE A 73 -6.27 10.56 -7.44
C ILE A 73 -5.47 10.20 -6.18
N PHE A 74 -5.91 9.28 -5.33
CA PHE A 74 -5.20 8.89 -4.11
C PHE A 74 -3.75 8.44 -4.37
N VAL A 75 -3.52 7.64 -5.41
CA VAL A 75 -2.18 7.14 -5.79
C VAL A 75 -1.41 8.06 -6.73
N SER A 76 -2.00 9.18 -7.15
CA SER A 76 -1.41 10.11 -8.12
C SER A 76 -0.11 10.78 -7.68
N THR A 77 0.29 10.67 -6.41
CA THR A 77 1.59 11.15 -5.93
C THR A 77 2.77 10.38 -6.50
N THR A 78 2.57 9.14 -6.92
CA THR A 78 3.65 8.24 -7.36
C THR A 78 3.37 7.57 -8.70
N LEU A 79 2.11 7.54 -9.13
CA LEU A 79 1.69 6.84 -10.34
C LEU A 79 0.70 7.69 -11.13
N PRO A 80 0.86 7.86 -12.45
CA PRO A 80 -0.15 8.54 -13.25
C PRO A 80 -1.42 7.69 -13.34
N GLY A 81 -2.59 8.32 -13.36
CA GLY A 81 -3.89 7.63 -13.40
C GLY A 81 -4.12 6.72 -14.62
N THR A 82 -3.30 6.85 -15.67
CA THR A 82 -3.34 6.02 -16.89
C THR A 82 -2.76 4.61 -16.69
N SER A 83 -2.09 4.34 -15.58
CA SER A 83 -1.42 3.05 -15.32
C SER A 83 -2.33 1.93 -14.78
N PHE A 84 -3.65 2.15 -14.74
CA PHE A 84 -4.61 1.28 -14.06
C PHE A 84 -5.60 0.64 -15.05
N GLY A 85 -5.90 -0.63 -14.82
CA GLY A 85 -7.13 -1.26 -15.32
C GLY A 85 -8.38 -0.73 -14.59
N ASN A 86 -9.51 -1.45 -14.75
CA ASN A 86 -10.77 -1.09 -14.08
C ASN A 86 -10.72 -1.47 -12.59
N ILE A 87 -11.19 -0.56 -11.72
CA ILE A 87 -11.25 -0.75 -10.26
C ILE A 87 -12.72 -0.83 -9.85
N ASP A 88 -13.15 -1.99 -9.34
CA ASP A 88 -14.54 -2.17 -8.88
C ASP A 88 -14.87 -1.26 -7.69
N ALA A 89 -16.02 -0.60 -7.76
CA ALA A 89 -16.55 0.28 -6.73
C ALA A 89 -17.48 -0.42 -5.74
N THR A 90 -17.98 -1.63 -6.05
CA THR A 90 -19.03 -2.28 -5.24
C THR A 90 -18.49 -2.88 -3.93
N GLY A 91 -17.19 -3.19 -3.88
CA GLY A 91 -16.56 -3.87 -2.75
C GLY A 91 -16.88 -5.37 -2.67
N SER A 92 -17.61 -5.92 -3.65
CA SER A 92 -17.98 -7.34 -3.70
C SER A 92 -17.10 -8.18 -4.64
N GLN A 93 -16.33 -7.53 -5.52
CA GLN A 93 -15.54 -8.20 -6.55
C GLN A 93 -14.10 -8.52 -6.10
N ALA A 94 -13.41 -9.28 -6.95
CA ALA A 94 -11.99 -9.65 -6.77
C ALA A 94 -11.05 -8.46 -7.04
N ASN A 95 -11.38 -7.58 -7.98
CA ASN A 95 -10.80 -6.25 -8.13
C ASN A 95 -11.53 -5.25 -7.21
N GLY A 96 -10.93 -4.09 -6.94
CA GLY A 96 -11.41 -3.08 -6.01
C GLY A 96 -10.36 -2.66 -4.98
N VAL A 97 -10.79 -1.99 -3.90
CA VAL A 97 -9.89 -1.50 -2.85
C VAL A 97 -10.09 -2.30 -1.57
N PHE A 98 -8.99 -2.89 -1.10
CA PHE A 98 -8.91 -3.70 0.11
C PHE A 98 -8.13 -2.92 1.15
N VAL A 99 -8.52 -3.07 2.41
CA VAL A 99 -7.86 -2.37 3.51
C VAL A 99 -7.63 -3.32 4.68
N THR A 100 -6.42 -3.30 5.20
CA THR A 100 -6.06 -3.98 6.45
C THR A 100 -5.57 -2.92 7.43
N MET A 101 -6.17 -2.90 8.60
CA MET A 101 -5.87 -1.91 9.64
C MET A 101 -5.42 -2.65 10.89
N ASN A 102 -4.51 -2.05 11.65
CA ASN A 102 -4.23 -2.42 13.02
C ASN A 102 -4.27 -1.12 13.82
N LEU A 103 -5.29 -0.94 14.65
CA LEU A 103 -5.50 0.26 15.44
C LEU A 103 -5.39 -0.07 16.93
N ARG A 104 -4.42 0.55 17.59
CA ARG A 104 -4.23 0.44 19.03
C ARG A 104 -4.56 1.76 19.68
N PHE A 105 -5.36 1.73 20.74
CA PHE A 105 -5.71 2.91 21.54
C PHE A 105 -5.28 2.71 22.98
N ASP A 106 -4.88 3.78 23.64
CA ASP A 106 -4.56 3.78 25.06
C ASP A 106 -5.82 3.75 25.95
N ALA A 107 -5.61 3.77 27.27
CA ALA A 107 -6.69 3.75 28.25
C ALA A 107 -7.61 4.99 28.15
N SER A 108 -7.09 6.12 27.70
CA SER A 108 -7.84 7.37 27.50
C SER A 108 -8.60 7.43 26.17
N GLY A 109 -8.43 6.41 25.33
CA GLY A 109 -9.05 6.33 24.01
C GLY A 109 -8.31 7.12 22.93
N GLN A 110 -7.06 7.53 23.17
CA GLN A 110 -6.21 8.15 22.15
C GLN A 110 -5.43 7.09 21.39
N ILE A 111 -5.14 7.34 20.11
CA ILE A 111 -4.40 6.37 19.29
C ILE A 111 -2.94 6.25 19.75
N ASP A 112 -2.46 5.02 19.89
CA ASP A 112 -1.02 4.73 19.93
C ASP A 112 -0.49 4.81 18.50
N LYS A 113 0.19 5.92 18.22
CA LYS A 113 0.70 6.25 16.89
C LYS A 113 1.67 5.22 16.33
N THR A 114 2.52 4.65 17.19
CA THR A 114 3.61 3.75 16.78
C THR A 114 3.15 2.32 16.55
N SER A 115 2.14 1.90 17.30
CA SER A 115 1.55 0.58 17.17
C SER A 115 0.46 0.51 16.09
N SER A 116 -0.05 1.65 15.64
CA SER A 116 -1.15 1.69 14.67
C SER A 116 -0.68 1.84 13.23
N LYS A 117 -1.19 0.98 12.34
CA LYS A 117 -0.78 0.85 10.93
C LYS A 117 -1.97 0.63 10.02
N VAL A 118 -1.83 0.99 8.75
CA VAL A 118 -2.80 0.65 7.70
C VAL A 118 -2.11 0.30 6.39
N LEU A 119 -2.63 -0.72 5.73
CA LEU A 119 -2.28 -1.13 4.38
C LEU A 119 -3.55 -1.02 3.52
N VAL A 120 -3.45 -0.26 2.44
CA VAL A 120 -4.48 -0.17 1.40
C VAL A 120 -3.94 -0.86 0.15
N GLN A 121 -4.62 -1.93 -0.28
CA GLN A 121 -4.29 -2.64 -1.52
C GLN A 121 -5.34 -2.33 -2.58
N ILE A 122 -4.89 -1.80 -3.72
CA ILE A 122 -5.74 -1.50 -4.87
C ILE A 122 -5.51 -2.61 -5.90
N ARG A 123 -6.57 -3.37 -6.18
CA ARG A 123 -6.58 -4.43 -7.19
C ARG A 123 -7.34 -3.92 -8.40
N ASP A 124 -6.64 -3.60 -9.49
CA ASP A 124 -7.29 -3.34 -10.78
C ASP A 124 -7.59 -4.66 -11.51
N SER A 125 -8.25 -4.57 -12.66
CA SER A 125 -8.60 -5.72 -13.50
C SER A 125 -7.40 -6.49 -14.06
N LEU A 126 -6.17 -5.97 -13.93
CA LEU A 126 -4.95 -6.62 -14.43
C LEU A 126 -4.28 -7.46 -13.35
N VAL A 127 -4.59 -7.24 -12.06
CA VAL A 127 -4.02 -8.02 -10.96
C VAL A 127 -4.33 -9.51 -11.11
N GLY A 128 -3.32 -10.35 -10.93
CA GLY A 128 -3.43 -11.80 -11.09
C GLY A 128 -3.31 -12.29 -12.54
N THR A 129 -3.26 -11.39 -13.52
CA THR A 129 -2.94 -11.74 -14.91
C THR A 129 -1.43 -11.78 -15.13
N LYS A 130 -0.96 -12.43 -16.20
CA LYS A 130 0.46 -12.42 -16.56
C LYS A 130 0.78 -11.19 -17.40
N ASP A 131 1.83 -10.49 -17.00
CA ASP A 131 2.42 -9.40 -17.75
C ASP A 131 3.00 -9.91 -19.08
N GLY A 132 2.68 -9.21 -20.17
CA GLY A 132 3.02 -9.67 -21.53
C GLY A 132 4.52 -9.63 -21.85
N GLU A 133 5.30 -8.79 -21.15
CA GLU A 133 6.73 -8.62 -21.40
C GLU A 133 7.57 -9.50 -20.48
N THR A 134 7.19 -9.59 -19.21
CA THR A 134 7.95 -10.28 -18.16
C THR A 134 7.42 -11.69 -17.85
N GLY A 135 6.19 -12.01 -18.26
CA GLY A 135 5.52 -13.28 -17.96
C GLY A 135 5.19 -13.49 -16.48
N LYS A 136 5.48 -12.49 -15.62
CA LYS A 136 5.21 -12.52 -14.17
C LYS A 136 3.76 -12.15 -13.89
N GLU A 137 3.23 -12.62 -12.77
CA GLU A 137 1.91 -12.23 -12.30
C GLU A 137 1.91 -10.76 -11.85
N ILE A 138 0.90 -10.01 -12.30
CA ILE A 138 0.75 -8.59 -11.97
C ILE A 138 0.26 -8.48 -10.52
N PRO A 139 1.02 -7.83 -9.63
CA PRO A 139 0.67 -7.65 -8.21
C PRO A 139 -0.41 -6.56 -8.02
N PRO A 140 -1.01 -6.48 -6.81
CA PRO A 140 -1.77 -5.30 -6.41
C PRO A 140 -0.89 -4.06 -6.25
N TYR A 141 -1.53 -2.89 -6.29
CA TYR A 141 -0.91 -1.66 -5.81
C TYR A 141 -1.02 -1.53 -4.31
N GLU A 142 0.08 -1.18 -3.65
CA GLU A 142 0.11 -1.06 -2.19
C GLU A 142 0.43 0.37 -1.75
N VAL A 143 -0.39 0.89 -0.84
CA VAL A 143 -0.18 2.16 -0.13
C VAL A 143 -0.20 1.87 1.35
N GLN A 144 0.86 2.29 2.05
CA GLN A 144 1.07 1.85 3.42
C GLN A 144 1.48 3.00 4.34
N PHE A 145 0.88 3.00 5.53
CA PHE A 145 1.27 3.88 6.61
C PHE A 145 1.67 3.05 7.83
N THR A 146 2.93 3.19 8.24
CA THR A 146 3.53 2.41 9.34
C THR A 146 3.34 3.06 10.71
N THR A 147 2.81 4.27 10.76
CA THR A 147 2.50 5.02 11.98
C THR A 147 1.26 5.86 11.76
N ALA A 148 0.35 5.92 12.75
CA ALA A 148 -0.75 6.86 12.74
C ALA A 148 -0.28 8.28 13.09
N TYR A 149 -0.98 9.27 12.56
CA TYR A 149 -0.74 10.69 12.83
C TYR A 149 -1.55 11.19 14.02
N ALA A 150 -2.85 10.90 14.03
CA ALA A 150 -3.80 11.29 15.06
C ALA A 150 -5.00 10.34 15.07
N GLY A 151 -5.71 10.26 16.20
CA GLY A 151 -6.92 9.47 16.27
C GLY A 151 -7.44 9.27 17.69
N SER A 152 -8.73 8.97 17.77
CA SER A 152 -9.43 8.73 19.03
C SER A 152 -10.55 7.72 18.85
N VAL A 153 -10.86 6.96 19.90
CA VAL A 153 -12.00 6.06 20.00
C VAL A 153 -12.91 6.49 21.16
N ASN A 154 -14.20 6.61 20.88
CA ASN A 154 -15.22 6.76 21.90
C ASN A 154 -15.90 5.42 22.12
N LYS A 155 -15.53 4.74 23.21
CA LYS A 155 -16.04 3.39 23.55
C LYS A 155 -17.52 3.39 23.91
N ALA A 156 -18.04 4.48 24.47
CA ALA A 156 -19.44 4.58 24.86
C ALA A 156 -20.36 4.68 23.63
N ASN A 157 -19.97 5.51 22.66
CA ASN A 157 -20.72 5.71 21.42
C ASN A 157 -20.30 4.73 20.30
N LYS A 158 -19.29 3.89 20.57
CA LYS A 158 -18.65 2.99 19.61
C LYS A 158 -18.28 3.66 18.29
N THR A 159 -17.66 4.83 18.38
CA THR A 159 -17.19 5.62 17.23
C THR A 159 -15.69 5.81 17.29
N PHE A 160 -15.07 6.01 16.14
CA PHE A 160 -13.64 6.29 16.06
C PHE A 160 -13.31 7.22 14.89
N THR A 161 -12.16 7.86 15.01
CA THR A 161 -11.54 8.63 13.93
C THR A 161 -10.05 8.38 14.00
N VAL A 162 -9.44 8.02 12.88
CA VAL A 162 -7.99 7.80 12.77
C VAL A 162 -7.49 8.42 11.49
N THR A 163 -6.38 9.15 11.58
CA THR A 163 -5.67 9.75 10.46
C THR A 163 -4.26 9.19 10.40
N PHE A 164 -3.84 8.79 9.21
CA PHE A 164 -2.47 8.45 8.86
C PHE A 164 -1.94 9.51 7.91
N GLN A 165 -0.67 9.86 8.04
CA GLN A 165 -0.04 10.91 7.25
C GLN A 165 1.42 10.55 6.94
N ASP A 166 1.84 10.89 5.73
CA ASP A 166 3.24 10.86 5.29
C ASP A 166 3.60 12.21 4.62
N SER A 167 4.74 12.27 3.93
CA SER A 167 5.17 13.44 3.17
C SER A 167 4.40 13.66 1.86
N LEU A 168 3.60 12.69 1.44
CA LEU A 168 2.87 12.68 0.17
C LEU A 168 1.38 13.00 0.36
N GLY A 169 0.84 12.84 1.56
CA GLY A 169 -0.54 13.19 1.90
C GLY A 169 -1.02 12.58 3.21
N TRP A 170 -2.34 12.52 3.36
CA TRP A 170 -2.99 11.86 4.49
C TRP A 170 -4.20 11.06 4.05
N ILE A 171 -4.56 10.06 4.86
CA ILE A 171 -5.79 9.27 4.77
C ILE A 171 -6.44 9.19 6.15
N ALA A 172 -7.75 9.40 6.22
CA ALA A 172 -8.51 9.34 7.46
C ALA A 172 -9.70 8.40 7.34
N PHE A 173 -9.91 7.62 8.40
CA PHE A 173 -11.03 6.70 8.59
C PHE A 173 -11.88 7.23 9.74
N THR A 174 -13.13 7.55 9.45
CA THR A 174 -14.11 7.99 10.45
C THR A 174 -15.30 7.06 10.41
N GLY A 175 -15.70 6.50 11.55
CA GLY A 175 -16.77 5.53 11.53
C GLY A 175 -17.24 5.06 12.90
N SER A 176 -18.09 4.05 12.86
CA SER A 176 -18.61 3.33 14.00
C SER A 176 -18.16 1.88 13.97
N TYR A 177 -18.24 1.21 15.10
CA TYR A 177 -17.96 -0.21 15.18
C TYR A 177 -18.95 -0.94 16.09
N ASP A 178 -19.12 -2.23 15.84
CA ASP A 178 -19.82 -3.16 16.71
C ASP A 178 -18.91 -4.36 17.03
N ALA A 179 -19.48 -5.42 17.59
CA ALA A 179 -18.73 -6.62 17.96
C ALA A 179 -18.16 -7.37 16.76
N THR A 180 -18.70 -7.16 15.56
CA THR A 180 -18.38 -7.91 14.35
C THR A 180 -17.65 -7.04 13.33
N ASN A 181 -18.07 -5.79 13.15
CA ASN A 181 -17.66 -4.94 12.05
C ASN A 181 -17.42 -3.49 12.47
N ALA A 182 -16.51 -2.84 11.76
CA ALA A 182 -16.36 -1.40 11.70
C ALA A 182 -16.72 -0.90 10.31
N PHE A 183 -17.38 0.25 10.24
CA PHE A 183 -17.84 0.85 9.00
C PHE A 183 -17.88 2.37 9.12
N GLY A 184 -17.72 3.05 7.98
CA GLY A 184 -17.71 4.50 7.97
C GLY A 184 -17.26 5.07 6.64
N THR A 185 -16.60 6.22 6.67
CA THR A 185 -16.16 6.97 5.51
C THR A 185 -14.65 7.13 5.51
N VAL A 186 -14.07 7.06 4.31
CA VAL A 186 -12.64 7.30 4.06
C VAL A 186 -12.46 8.64 3.36
N TYR A 187 -11.60 9.47 3.94
CA TYR A 187 -11.17 10.74 3.37
C TYR A 187 -9.68 10.69 3.08
N PHE A 188 -9.22 11.45 2.11
CA PHE A 188 -7.79 11.60 1.86
C PHE A 188 -7.48 12.94 1.22
N GLN A 189 -6.21 13.31 1.25
CA GLN A 189 -5.69 14.43 0.50
C GLN A 189 -4.22 14.16 0.13
N ASN A 190 -3.84 14.50 -1.08
CA ASN A 190 -2.45 14.47 -1.51
C ASN A 190 -1.83 15.85 -1.43
N TYR A 191 -0.54 15.90 -1.12
CA TYR A 191 0.26 17.13 -1.13
C TYR A 191 0.98 17.35 -2.47
N SER A 192 1.06 16.32 -3.31
CA SER A 192 1.64 16.37 -4.64
C SER A 192 0.92 15.44 -5.62
N SER A 193 1.19 15.57 -6.91
CA SER A 193 0.70 14.68 -7.96
C SER A 193 1.68 14.69 -9.13
N VAL A 194 1.85 13.54 -9.79
CA VAL A 194 2.66 13.39 -11.00
C VAL A 194 1.88 13.64 -12.29
N ASP A 195 0.55 13.71 -12.21
CA ASP A 195 -0.36 13.85 -13.35
C ASP A 195 -1.29 15.08 -13.26
N ASN A 196 -0.97 16.02 -12.35
CA ASN A 196 -1.76 17.22 -12.05
C ASN A 196 -3.17 16.93 -11.52
N SER A 197 -3.39 15.77 -10.91
CA SER A 197 -4.61 15.46 -10.18
C SER A 197 -4.90 16.47 -9.05
N PRO A 198 -6.18 16.70 -8.69
CA PRO A 198 -6.54 17.62 -7.61
C PRO A 198 -5.88 17.30 -6.27
N LEU A 199 -5.35 18.33 -5.60
CA LEU A 199 -4.71 18.23 -4.27
C LEU A 199 -5.64 18.64 -3.11
N THR A 200 -6.91 18.94 -3.40
CA THR A 200 -7.94 19.21 -2.38
C THR A 200 -8.41 17.92 -1.74
N GLN A 201 -8.85 18.00 -0.48
CA GLN A 201 -9.44 16.86 0.22
C GLN A 201 -10.54 16.19 -0.61
N GLN A 202 -10.52 14.86 -0.66
CA GLN A 202 -11.50 14.02 -1.32
C GLN A 202 -12.14 13.06 -0.32
N THR A 203 -13.38 12.68 -0.59
CA THR A 203 -14.00 11.48 -0.01
C THR A 203 -13.77 10.33 -0.97
N MET A 204 -13.05 9.28 -0.53
CA MET A 204 -12.81 8.10 -1.36
C MET A 204 -14.07 7.23 -1.47
N GLY A 205 -14.78 7.07 -0.36
CA GLY A 205 -15.97 6.23 -0.29
C GLY A 205 -16.30 5.81 1.14
N SER A 206 -17.11 4.77 1.25
CA SER A 206 -17.37 4.06 2.50
C SER A 206 -16.33 2.96 2.72
N PHE A 207 -16.13 2.55 3.97
CA PHE A 207 -15.38 1.33 4.27
C PHE A 207 -16.17 0.38 5.14
N TRP A 208 -15.72 -0.88 5.12
CA TRP A 208 -16.10 -1.93 6.05
C TRP A 208 -14.87 -2.76 6.38
N VAL A 209 -14.63 -3.07 7.65
CA VAL A 209 -13.55 -3.93 8.13
C VAL A 209 -14.09 -4.79 9.28
N PRO A 210 -13.78 -6.09 9.36
CA PRO A 210 -14.11 -6.89 10.55
C PRO A 210 -13.48 -6.28 11.83
N SER A 211 -14.25 -6.11 12.90
CA SER A 211 -13.77 -5.50 14.15
C SER A 211 -12.59 -6.26 14.77
N CYS A 212 -12.52 -7.58 14.56
CA CYS A 212 -11.40 -8.44 14.97
C CYS A 212 -10.10 -8.14 14.21
N GLY A 213 -10.19 -7.56 13.02
CA GLY A 213 -9.05 -7.01 12.29
C GLY A 213 -8.65 -5.62 12.78
N LEU A 214 -9.65 -4.81 13.18
CA LEU A 214 -9.46 -3.40 13.46
C LEU A 214 -8.71 -3.11 14.77
N PHE A 215 -9.07 -3.76 15.87
CA PHE A 215 -8.50 -3.51 17.19
C PHE A 215 -7.66 -4.72 17.64
N ASN A 216 -6.33 -4.60 17.62
CA ASN A 216 -5.40 -5.60 18.15
C ASN A 216 -4.48 -4.97 19.21
#